data_AF-A0A7L7LA61-F1
#
_entry.id   AF-A0A7L7LA61-F1
#
_cell.length_a   1.000
_cell.length_b   1.000
_cell.length_c   1.000
_cell.angle_alpha   90.00
_cell.angle_beta   90.00
_cell.angle_gamma   90.00
#
_symmetry.space_group_name_H-M   'P 1'
#
loop_
_entity.id
_entity.type
_entity.pdbx_description
1 polymer ?
#
loop_
_entity_poly.entity_id
_entity_poly.type
_entity_poly.pdbx_seq_one_letter_code
_entity_poly.pdbx_strand_id
1 'polypeptide(L)'
;MNFEKLVPNVYYVYITKGLKFFADCLEFTIGHNEIKSSEPFCVLEKGGLQIYLFENVKLAKEQNPKFLHPNFHKITLRPWGLKNSP
;
A
#
# COMPACT_ATOMS: atom_id res chain seq x y z
N MET A 1 -0.13 -28.51 -1.66
CA MET A 1 0.52 -27.33 -1.07
C MET A 1 -0.55 -26.59 -0.29
N ASN A 2 -0.45 -26.54 1.04
CA ASN A 2 -1.35 -25.75 1.88
C ASN A 2 -0.70 -24.38 2.10
N PHE A 3 -1.35 -23.31 1.66
CA PHE A 3 -0.88 -21.96 1.89
C PHE A 3 -1.53 -21.43 3.18
N GLU A 4 -0.74 -21.28 4.24
CA GLU A 4 -1.25 -20.89 5.56
C GLU A 4 -1.34 -19.37 5.74
N LYS A 5 -0.61 -18.61 4.93
CA LYS A 5 -0.49 -17.16 5.09
C LYS A 5 -0.36 -16.46 3.74
N LEU A 6 -1.20 -15.44 3.54
CA LEU A 6 -1.10 -14.52 2.41
C LEU A 6 -0.38 -13.24 2.89
N VAL A 7 0.77 -12.93 2.29
CA VAL A 7 1.55 -11.73 2.60
C VAL A 7 1.59 -10.85 1.35
N PRO A 8 0.91 -9.70 1.34
CA PRO A 8 0.94 -8.79 0.20
C PRO A 8 2.25 -8.01 0.12
N ASN A 9 2.70 -7.79 -1.12
CA ASN A 9 3.73 -6.82 -1.46
C ASN A 9 3.05 -5.53 -1.92
N VAL A 10 3.40 -4.41 -1.27
CA VAL A 10 2.80 -3.11 -1.53
C VAL A 10 3.90 -2.14 -1.93
N TYR A 11 3.71 -1.47 -3.07
CA TYR A 11 4.71 -0.57 -3.66
C TYR A 11 4.22 0.87 -3.60
N TYR A 12 5.07 1.76 -3.12
CA TYR A 12 4.86 3.21 -3.12
C TYR A 12 5.96 3.91 -3.91
N VAL A 13 5.62 5.08 -4.48
CA VAL A 13 6.63 6.01 -5.01
C VAL A 13 7.49 6.60 -3.89
N TYR A 14 6.88 6.81 -2.72
CA TYR A 14 7.53 7.28 -1.49
C TYR A 14 7.04 6.43 -0.32
N ILE A 15 7.92 5.64 0.29
CA ILE A 15 7.60 4.70 1.37
C ILE A 15 7.05 5.40 2.60
N THR A 16 7.44 6.66 2.82
CA THR A 16 6.91 7.54 3.87
C THR A 16 5.40 7.69 3.83
N LYS A 17 4.78 7.70 2.63
CA LYS A 17 3.32 7.73 2.50
C LYS A 17 2.67 6.42 2.95
N GLY A 18 3.29 5.29 2.62
CA GLY A 18 2.85 3.98 3.07
C GLY A 18 2.99 3.83 4.59
N LEU A 19 4.11 4.25 5.16
CA LEU A 19 4.35 4.26 6.60
C LEU A 19 3.32 5.11 7.34
N LYS A 20 3.04 6.33 6.86
CA LYS A 20 1.99 7.16 7.44
C LYS A 20 0.63 6.46 7.46
N PHE A 21 0.27 5.78 6.38
CA PHE A 21 -1.00 5.08 6.30
C PHE A 21 -1.05 3.85 7.21
N PHE A 22 -0.07 2.95 7.09
CA PHE A 22 -0.10 1.68 7.81
C PHE A 22 0.33 1.81 9.26
N ALA A 23 1.41 2.55 9.56
CA ALA A 23 1.89 2.72 10.92
C ALA A 23 1.08 3.78 11.68
N ASP A 24 0.98 5.01 11.16
CA ASP A 24 0.36 6.09 11.93
C ASP A 24 -1.17 5.98 12.00
N CYS A 25 -1.83 5.52 10.93
CA CYS A 25 -3.30 5.43 10.90
C CYS A 25 -3.84 4.04 11.23
N LEU A 26 -3.23 2.98 10.70
CA LEU A 26 -3.70 1.60 10.92
C LEU A 26 -2.94 0.88 12.04
N GLU A 27 -1.98 1.54 12.69
CA GLU A 27 -1.24 1.03 13.85
C GLU A 27 -0.51 -0.30 13.59
N PHE A 28 -0.01 -0.49 12.37
CA PHE A 28 0.98 -1.53 12.10
C PHE A 28 2.32 -1.16 12.74
N THR A 29 3.03 -2.17 13.21
CA THR A 29 4.37 -2.01 13.77
C THR A 29 5.42 -2.42 12.74
N ILE A 30 6.58 -1.76 12.74
CA ILE A 30 7.69 -2.13 11.84
C ILE A 30 8.44 -3.30 12.47
N GLY A 31 8.28 -4.50 11.90
CA GLY A 31 9.01 -5.70 12.31
C GLY A 31 10.43 -5.76 11.73
N HIS A 32 10.62 -5.25 10.51
CA HIS A 32 11.92 -5.15 9.84
C HIS A 32 12.07 -3.82 9.13
N ASN A 33 13.23 -3.17 9.24
CA ASN A 33 13.46 -1.82 8.75
C ASN A 33 14.74 -1.71 7.91
N GLU A 34 14.57 -1.47 6.62
CA GLU A 34 15.65 -1.16 5.67
C GLU A 34 15.34 0.10 4.85
N ILE A 35 14.66 1.07 5.46
CA ILE A 35 14.21 2.29 4.77
C ILE A 35 15.41 3.17 4.31
N LYS A 36 16.60 2.97 4.89
CA LYS A 36 17.82 3.73 4.55
C LYS A 36 18.71 3.05 3.48
N SER A 37 18.27 1.92 2.94
CA SER A 37 18.98 1.17 1.90
C SER A 37 18.94 1.90 0.54
N SER A 38 19.76 1.46 -0.41
CA SER A 38 19.64 1.86 -1.83
C SER A 38 18.29 1.48 -2.44
N GLU A 39 17.65 0.43 -1.89
CA GLU A 39 16.29 0.01 -2.22
C GLU A 39 15.45 -0.01 -0.93
N PRO A 40 14.79 1.10 -0.57
CA PRO A 40 14.07 1.20 0.69
C PRO A 40 12.92 0.20 0.82
N PHE A 41 12.92 -0.58 1.89
CA PHE A 41 11.80 -1.45 2.23
C PHE A 41 11.64 -1.63 3.74
N CYS A 42 10.44 -2.05 4.16
CA CYS A 42 10.19 -2.47 5.53
C CYS A 42 9.09 -3.54 5.58
N VAL A 43 9.08 -4.30 6.67
CA VAL A 43 8.02 -5.28 6.98
C VAL A 43 7.15 -4.71 8.08
N LEU A 44 5.85 -4.69 7.83
CA LEU A 44 4.83 -4.18 8.74
C LEU A 44 4.00 -5.34 9.29
N GLU A 45 3.72 -5.31 10.60
CA GLU A 45 3.04 -6.39 11.30
C GLU A 45 1.92 -5.86 12.21
N LYS A 46 0.77 -6.54 12.20
CA LYS A 46 -0.35 -6.31 13.12
C LYS A 46 -1.18 -7.58 13.28
N GLY A 47 -1.29 -8.09 14.51
CA GLY A 47 -2.20 -9.21 14.82
C GLY A 47 -1.98 -10.46 13.95
N GLY A 48 -0.74 -10.81 13.63
CA GLY A 48 -0.39 -11.94 12.76
C GLY A 48 -0.43 -11.66 11.26
N LEU A 49 -0.99 -10.52 10.83
CA LEU A 49 -0.87 -10.02 9.46
C LEU A 49 0.52 -9.44 9.25
N GLN A 50 1.03 -9.62 8.04
CA GLN A 50 2.31 -9.09 7.61
C GLN A 50 2.16 -8.45 6.24
N ILE A 51 2.82 -7.33 6.02
CA ILE A 51 2.83 -6.59 4.76
C ILE A 51 4.28 -6.23 4.43
N TYR A 52 4.70 -6.50 3.19
CA TYR A 52 5.99 -6.01 2.71
C TYR A 52 5.77 -4.71 1.96
N LEU A 53 6.41 -3.65 2.45
CA LEU A 53 6.26 -2.30 1.92
C LEU A 53 7.58 -1.87 1.25
N PHE A 54 7.51 -1.48 -0.02
CA PHE A 54 8.67 -1.12 -0.83
C PHE A 54 8.53 0.28 -1.41
N GLU A 55 9.66 1.00 -1.51
CA GLU A 55 9.77 2.17 -2.38
C GLU A 55 10.20 1.72 -3.78
N ASN A 56 9.29 1.77 -4.75
CA ASN A 56 9.60 1.46 -6.14
C ASN A 56 8.67 2.20 -7.10
N VAL A 57 9.21 3.19 -7.82
CA VAL A 57 8.43 4.06 -8.71
C VAL A 57 7.83 3.30 -9.89
N LYS A 58 8.54 2.31 -10.44
CA LYS A 58 8.08 1.55 -11.60
C LYS A 58 6.89 0.68 -11.23
N LEU A 59 7.05 -0.18 -10.22
CA LEU A 59 6.01 -1.10 -9.77
C LEU A 59 4.81 -0.35 -9.17
N ALA A 60 5.04 0.77 -8.47
CA ALA A 60 3.96 1.61 -7.96
C ALA A 60 3.12 2.25 -9.08
N LYS A 61 3.68 2.46 -10.28
CA LYS A 61 2.98 3.01 -11.45
C LYS A 61 2.31 1.96 -12.32
N GLU A 62 2.63 0.68 -12.16
CA GLU A 62 1.97 -0.45 -12.83
C GLU A 62 0.53 -0.72 -12.31
N GLN A 63 -0.10 0.28 -11.68
CA GLN A 63 -1.48 0.16 -11.21
C GLN A 63 -2.40 -0.21 -12.36
N ASN A 64 -3.21 -1.25 -12.13
CA ASN A 64 -4.11 -1.84 -13.11
C ASN A 64 -5.36 -0.96 -13.29
N PRO A 65 -5.47 -0.12 -14.34
CA PRO A 65 -6.58 0.83 -14.49
C PRO A 65 -7.92 0.14 -14.68
N LYS A 66 -7.89 -1.15 -15.08
CA LYS A 66 -9.07 -2.00 -15.26
C LYS A 66 -9.89 -2.23 -13.98
N PHE A 67 -9.28 -2.05 -12.80
CA PHE A 67 -10.00 -2.15 -11.52
C PHE A 67 -10.62 -0.82 -11.08
N LEU A 68 -10.37 0.26 -11.82
CA LEU A 68 -11.06 1.51 -11.58
C LEU A 68 -12.46 1.46 -12.19
N HIS A 69 -13.43 2.14 -11.56
CA HIS A 69 -14.78 2.24 -12.09
C HIS A 69 -14.75 2.83 -13.53
N PRO A 70 -15.61 2.39 -14.46
CA PRO A 70 -15.58 2.86 -15.86
C PRO A 70 -15.59 4.38 -16.01
N ASN A 71 -16.29 5.10 -15.12
CA ASN A 71 -16.37 6.57 -15.14
C ASN A 71 -15.21 7.26 -14.39
N PHE A 72 -14.22 6.51 -13.89
CA PHE A 72 -13.14 6.98 -13.03
C PHE A 72 -11.79 6.43 -13.44
N HIS A 73 -11.18 7.03 -14.46
CA HIS A 73 -9.89 6.54 -14.99
C HIS A 73 -8.67 6.85 -14.11
N LYS A 74 -8.85 7.46 -12.93
CA LYS A 74 -7.78 7.76 -11.97
C LYS A 74 -8.28 7.77 -10.53
N ILE A 75 -7.40 7.43 -9.59
CA ILE A 75 -7.64 7.60 -8.15
C ILE A 75 -7.77 9.11 -7.87
N THR A 76 -8.88 9.53 -7.26
CA THR A 76 -9.12 10.93 -6.87
C THR A 76 -9.49 10.99 -5.38
N LEU A 77 -8.93 11.95 -4.65
CA LEU A 77 -9.37 12.25 -3.29
C LEU A 77 -10.74 12.91 -3.38
N ARG A 78 -11.73 12.34 -2.69
CA ARG A 78 -13.08 12.89 -2.60
C ARG A 78 -13.50 13.05 -1.13
N PRO A 79 -14.19 14.14 -0.78
CA PRO A 79 -14.88 14.27 0.48
C PRO A 79 -15.74 13.03 0.80
N TRP A 80 -15.74 12.64 2.07
CA TRP A 80 -16.59 11.57 2.55
C TRP A 80 -18.07 11.95 2.36
N GLY A 81 -18.89 11.04 1.83
CA GLY A 81 -20.32 11.28 1.58
C GLY A 81 -20.68 11.81 0.18
N LEU A 82 -19.73 11.98 -0.73
CA LEU A 82 -20.03 12.25 -2.14
C LEU A 82 -20.76 11.07 -2.78
N LYS A 83 -22.03 11.25 -3.12
CA LYS A 83 -22.77 10.30 -3.95
C LYS A 83 -22.12 10.26 -5.33
N ASN A 84 -22.02 9.05 -5.90
CA ASN A 84 -21.68 8.87 -7.30
C ASN A 84 -22.84 9.45 -8.12
N SER A 85 -22.81 10.75 -8.42
CA SER A 85 -23.72 11.28 -9.44
C SER A 85 -23.36 10.63 -10.78
N PRO A 86 -24.36 10.10 -11.51
CA PRO A 86 -24.16 9.46 -12.81
C PRO A 86 -23.57 10.42 -13.84
#